data_AF-A0A7C2VU14-F1
#
_entry.id   AF-A0A7C2VU14-F1
#
_cell.length_a   1.000
_cell.length_b   1.000
_cell.length_c   1.000
_cell.angle_alpha   90.00
_cell.angle_beta   90.00
_cell.angle_gamma   90.00
#
_symmetry.space_group_name_H-M   'P 1'
#
loop_
_entity.id
_entity.type
_entity.pdbx_description
1 polymer ?
#
loop_
_entity_poly.entity_id
_entity_poly.type
_entity_poly.pdbx_seq_one_letter_code
_entity_poly.pdbx_strand_id
1 'polypeptide(L)'
;MHEMGQFHRAGARFRAFDILTASWSCVILLANSVITIGNPLPAVISLRTADGQSRINAAIKGNSSERIYEPLKLRREELVRPYRPEDLPVIMDIANRAWRGIYRMFREIYGDELFELLVPDERTSKGEQVRAHCERHPEWVFVCEEEGRIVGFVTFRLDFDRKIGEIGNNARDPDCDLKGIGQQMYKAVFDYFRKHGMLYAKVFTGLDYAHAPARRAYERAGFNIRHECVEYFMKL
;
A
#
# COMPACT_ATOMS: atom_id res chain seq x y z
N MET A 1 -53.44 -22.50 3.28
CA MET A 1 -53.09 -21.51 2.25
C MET A 1 -51.57 -21.37 2.33
N HIS A 2 -50.74 -21.93 1.44
CA HIS A 2 -50.75 -21.87 -0.04
C HIS A 2 -50.80 -20.39 -0.51
N GLU A 3 -49.95 -19.94 -1.44
CA GLU A 3 -49.36 -20.68 -2.56
C GLU A 3 -47.85 -20.44 -2.77
N MET A 4 -47.16 -21.44 -3.33
CA MET A 4 -45.96 -21.20 -4.16
C MET A 4 -46.41 -21.16 -5.63
N GLY A 5 -46.02 -20.11 -6.36
CA GLY A 5 -46.11 -20.11 -7.82
C GLY A 5 -44.93 -20.85 -8.45
N GLN A 6 -45.14 -22.08 -8.92
CA GLN A 6 -44.22 -22.74 -9.84
C GLN A 6 -44.56 -22.40 -11.29
N PHE A 7 -43.56 -22.23 -12.15
CA PHE A 7 -43.65 -22.70 -13.53
C PHE A 7 -42.39 -23.46 -13.96
N HIS A 8 -42.61 -24.70 -14.38
CA HIS A 8 -41.73 -25.58 -15.17
C HIS A 8 -41.67 -25.07 -16.65
N ARG A 9 -40.87 -25.55 -17.62
CA ARG A 9 -39.98 -26.72 -17.88
C ARG A 9 -39.06 -26.30 -19.07
N ALA A 10 -37.95 -26.94 -19.46
CA ALA A 10 -37.12 -28.06 -18.99
C ALA A 10 -35.64 -27.62 -19.10
N GLY A 11 -34.55 -28.39 -19.32
CA GLY A 11 -34.21 -29.81 -19.53
C GLY A 11 -32.78 -29.85 -20.15
N ALA A 12 -31.85 -30.78 -19.91
CA ALA A 12 -31.90 -32.03 -19.18
C ALA A 12 -30.63 -32.29 -18.32
N ARG A 13 -30.88 -32.95 -17.20
CA ARG A 13 -30.03 -33.73 -16.28
C ARG A 13 -28.79 -34.40 -16.89
N PHE A 14 -27.72 -34.51 -16.09
CA PHE A 14 -27.27 -35.80 -15.52
C PHE A 14 -26.70 -35.61 -14.09
N ARG A 15 -26.74 -36.69 -13.29
CA ARG A 15 -26.20 -36.88 -11.93
C ARG A 15 -24.81 -37.56 -12.03
N ALA A 16 -23.94 -37.69 -11.03
CA ALA A 16 -23.70 -37.13 -9.70
C ALA A 16 -22.31 -37.67 -9.23
N PHE A 17 -21.67 -37.08 -8.21
CA PHE A 17 -21.08 -37.75 -7.03
C PHE A 17 -20.23 -36.76 -6.21
N ASP A 18 -20.29 -36.89 -4.89
CA ASP A 18 -19.58 -36.04 -3.92
C ASP A 18 -18.10 -36.44 -3.71
N ILE A 19 -17.42 -35.70 -2.82
CA ILE A 19 -16.32 -36.10 -1.90
C ILE A 19 -14.93 -35.42 -2.10
N LEU A 20 -14.51 -34.76 -0.99
CA LEU A 20 -13.16 -34.36 -0.52
C LEU A 20 -12.33 -33.23 -1.18
N THR A 21 -12.20 -32.16 -0.39
CA THR A 21 -10.97 -31.42 -0.01
C THR A 21 -9.62 -31.83 -0.65
N ALA A 22 -8.87 -30.85 -1.19
CA ALA A 22 -7.48 -30.58 -0.80
C ALA A 22 -6.86 -29.32 -1.45
N SER A 23 -5.96 -28.71 -0.68
CA SER A 23 -4.91 -27.73 -1.02
C SER A 23 -4.48 -27.60 -2.49
N TRP A 24 -4.48 -26.37 -3.01
CA TRP A 24 -3.71 -26.01 -4.20
C TRP A 24 -2.28 -25.64 -3.82
N SER A 25 -1.35 -26.57 -4.05
CA SER A 25 0.09 -26.32 -4.06
C SER A 25 0.71 -27.20 -5.14
N CYS A 26 0.89 -26.64 -6.34
CA CYS A 26 1.40 -27.40 -7.48
C CYS A 26 2.86 -27.03 -7.75
N VAL A 27 3.77 -27.81 -7.16
CA VAL A 27 5.14 -27.95 -7.63
C VAL A 27 5.09 -28.90 -8.84
N ILE A 28 5.57 -28.46 -10.00
CA ILE A 28 5.81 -29.34 -11.14
C ILE A 28 7.31 -29.32 -11.45
N LEU A 29 7.94 -30.48 -11.23
CA LEU A 29 9.33 -30.75 -11.56
C LEU A 29 9.36 -32.05 -12.39
N LEU A 30 9.48 -31.90 -13.71
CA LEU A 30 9.88 -32.95 -14.66
C LEU A 30 10.79 -32.26 -15.68
N ALA A 31 12.11 -32.32 -15.54
CA ALA A 31 13.00 -33.45 -15.83
C ALA A 31 13.40 -33.55 -17.32
N ASN A 32 14.71 -33.45 -17.55
CA ASN A 32 15.46 -33.75 -18.77
C ASN A 32 15.22 -32.88 -20.03
N SER A 33 15.86 -31.72 -20.06
CA SER A 33 16.55 -31.22 -21.26
C SER A 33 17.69 -30.27 -20.87
N VAL A 34 18.91 -30.53 -21.35
CA VAL A 34 20.05 -29.62 -21.19
C VAL A 34 19.93 -28.53 -22.25
N ILE A 35 19.74 -27.28 -21.83
CA ILE A 35 19.70 -26.13 -22.74
C ILE A 35 21.10 -25.51 -22.82
N THR A 36 21.90 -25.94 -23.79
CA THR A 36 23.09 -25.18 -24.23
C THR A 36 22.66 -24.09 -25.20
N ILE A 37 22.77 -22.82 -24.79
CA ILE A 37 22.46 -21.67 -25.63
C ILE A 37 23.67 -21.37 -26.53
N GLY A 38 23.62 -21.84 -27.77
CA GLY A 38 24.53 -21.44 -28.85
C GLY A 38 24.02 -20.20 -29.60
N ASN A 39 24.94 -19.44 -30.20
CA ASN A 39 24.66 -18.19 -30.92
C ASN A 39 23.69 -18.36 -32.12
N PRO A 40 22.99 -17.29 -32.55
CA PRO A 40 21.86 -17.40 -33.47
C PRO A 40 22.27 -17.47 -34.94
N LEU A 41 21.86 -18.54 -35.61
CA LEU A 41 21.63 -18.61 -37.05
C LEU A 41 20.26 -19.27 -37.29
N PRO A 42 19.53 -18.94 -38.38
CA PRO A 42 18.16 -19.38 -38.56
C PRO A 42 18.07 -20.88 -38.84
N ALA A 43 17.80 -21.68 -37.81
CA ALA A 43 17.52 -23.10 -37.95
C ALA A 43 16.16 -23.32 -38.64
N VAL A 44 16.18 -23.95 -39.82
CA VAL A 44 14.96 -24.44 -40.47
C VAL A 44 14.47 -25.68 -39.71
N ILE A 45 13.47 -25.51 -38.85
CA ILE A 45 12.84 -26.63 -38.13
C ILE A 45 11.97 -27.42 -39.12
N SER A 46 12.43 -28.61 -39.50
CA SER A 46 11.66 -29.55 -40.31
C SER A 46 10.95 -30.57 -39.41
N LEU A 47 9.65 -30.39 -39.18
CA LEU A 47 8.80 -31.37 -38.50
C LEU A 47 8.29 -32.39 -39.53
N ARG A 48 8.43 -33.68 -39.21
CA ARG A 48 7.78 -34.79 -39.94
C ARG A 48 6.59 -35.29 -39.14
N THR A 49 5.46 -35.52 -39.80
CA THR A 49 4.38 -36.35 -39.27
C THR A 49 4.74 -37.83 -39.42
N ALA A 50 4.11 -38.70 -38.62
CA ALA A 50 4.47 -40.12 -38.50
C ALA A 50 4.08 -41.00 -39.72
N ASP A 51 3.52 -40.41 -40.77
CA ASP A 51 2.90 -41.05 -41.93
C ASP A 51 3.53 -40.65 -43.27
N GLY A 52 4.55 -39.78 -43.27
CA GLY A 52 5.51 -39.63 -44.39
C GLY A 52 5.04 -38.91 -45.66
N GLN A 53 3.75 -38.62 -45.82
CA GLN A 53 3.17 -38.20 -47.11
C GLN A 53 2.41 -36.85 -47.08
N SER A 54 3.07 -35.73 -46.73
CA SER A 54 2.66 -34.37 -47.16
C SER A 54 3.74 -33.30 -46.90
N ARG A 55 3.82 -32.28 -47.77
CA ARG A 55 4.66 -31.08 -47.57
C ARG A 55 3.78 -29.85 -47.39
N ILE A 56 3.87 -29.20 -46.24
CA ILE A 56 3.27 -27.88 -45.99
C ILE A 56 4.35 -26.79 -46.00
N ASN A 57 4.41 -26.00 -47.06
CA ASN A 57 5.30 -24.83 -47.15
C ASN A 57 4.64 -23.62 -46.46
N ALA A 58 4.79 -23.52 -45.14
CA ALA A 58 4.41 -22.31 -44.41
C ALA A 58 5.51 -21.24 -44.55
N ALA A 59 5.32 -20.31 -45.48
CA ALA A 59 6.22 -19.16 -45.64
C ALA A 59 6.04 -18.18 -44.47
N ILE A 60 6.92 -18.25 -43.46
CA ILE A 60 7.04 -17.20 -42.45
C ILE A 60 7.60 -15.95 -43.15
N LYS A 61 6.73 -15.00 -43.47
CA LYS A 61 7.15 -13.65 -43.87
C LYS A 61 7.91 -13.04 -42.70
N GLY A 62 9.23 -12.92 -42.83
CA GLY A 62 10.05 -12.19 -41.87
C GLY A 62 9.62 -10.73 -41.86
N ASN A 63 8.95 -10.30 -40.80
CA ASN A 63 8.75 -8.88 -40.54
C ASN A 63 9.86 -8.43 -39.58
N SER A 64 10.83 -7.71 -40.15
CA SER A 64 11.90 -7.06 -39.40
C SER A 64 11.30 -6.03 -38.44
N SER A 65 11.13 -6.43 -37.19
CA SER A 65 10.95 -5.50 -36.08
C SER A 65 12.11 -5.71 -35.13
N GLU A 66 13.07 -4.78 -35.17
CA GLU A 66 14.02 -4.57 -34.08
C GLU A 66 13.21 -4.21 -32.85
N ARG A 67 12.85 -5.24 -32.09
CA ARG A 67 12.22 -5.08 -30.79
C ARG A 67 13.34 -4.71 -29.82
N ILE A 68 13.70 -3.43 -29.84
CA ILE A 68 14.59 -2.82 -28.86
C ILE A 68 14.06 -3.25 -27.49
N TYR A 69 14.85 -4.03 -26.77
CA TYR A 69 14.56 -4.34 -25.38
C TYR A 69 14.78 -3.05 -24.61
N GLU A 70 13.72 -2.25 -24.44
CA GLU A 70 13.69 -1.27 -23.36
C GLU A 70 14.07 -2.02 -22.08
N PRO A 71 15.07 -1.54 -21.31
CA PRO A 71 15.35 -2.13 -20.02
C PRO A 71 14.06 -2.10 -19.20
N LEU A 72 13.66 -3.27 -18.69
CA LEU A 72 12.70 -3.34 -17.59
C LEU A 72 13.18 -2.32 -16.55
N LYS A 73 12.44 -1.21 -16.38
CA LYS A 73 12.73 -0.23 -15.33
C LYS A 73 12.82 -1.04 -14.05
N LEU A 74 14.04 -1.15 -13.50
CA LEU A 74 14.27 -1.63 -12.15
C LEU A 74 13.25 -0.90 -11.29
N ARG A 75 12.34 -1.66 -10.66
CA ARG A 75 11.35 -1.05 -9.78
C ARG A 75 12.16 -0.32 -8.73
N ARG A 76 11.98 1.00 -8.66
CA ARG A 76 12.59 1.82 -7.63
C ARG A 76 12.29 1.16 -6.29
N GLU A 77 13.35 0.90 -5.53
CA GLU A 77 13.21 0.26 -4.22
C GLU A 77 12.70 1.30 -3.23
N GLU A 78 11.41 1.63 -3.36
CA GLU A 78 10.65 2.44 -2.41
C GLU A 78 10.68 1.70 -1.06
N LEU A 79 11.56 2.15 -0.16
CA LEU A 79 11.93 1.41 1.04
C LEU A 79 11.30 2.04 2.27
N VAL A 80 10.32 1.35 2.88
CA VAL A 80 9.88 1.69 4.24
C VAL A 80 10.76 0.95 5.24
N ARG A 81 11.50 1.70 6.05
CA ARG A 81 12.46 1.17 7.04
C ARG A 81 12.21 1.73 8.45
N PRO A 82 12.74 1.08 9.50
CA PRO A 82 12.85 1.67 10.83
C PRO A 82 13.53 3.04 10.80
N TYR A 83 13.00 3.95 11.62
CA TYR A 83 13.60 5.23 11.95
C TYR A 83 14.98 5.05 12.61
N ARG A 84 15.84 6.04 12.39
CA ARG A 84 17.13 6.22 13.05
C ARG A 84 17.23 7.66 13.59
N PRO A 85 17.97 7.93 14.68
CA PRO A 85 18.08 9.28 15.25
C PRO A 85 18.47 10.38 14.25
N GLU A 86 19.26 10.04 13.23
CA GLU A 86 19.73 10.96 12.19
C GLU A 86 18.61 11.41 11.24
N ASP A 87 17.51 10.64 11.15
CA ASP A 87 16.34 10.98 10.33
C ASP A 87 15.52 12.14 10.92
N LEU A 88 15.69 12.41 12.23
CA LEU A 88 14.83 13.29 13.02
C LEU A 88 14.65 14.70 12.41
N PRO A 89 15.72 15.43 12.00
CA PRO A 89 15.55 16.78 11.44
C PRO A 89 14.71 16.78 10.17
N VAL A 90 14.84 15.73 9.34
CA VAL A 90 14.13 15.60 8.07
C VAL A 90 12.65 15.31 8.29
N ILE A 91 12.31 14.37 9.19
CA ILE A 91 10.91 14.05 9.46
C ILE A 91 10.19 15.19 10.21
N MET A 92 10.90 15.95 11.06
CA MET A 92 10.36 17.17 11.68
C MET A 92 10.02 18.24 10.64
N ASP A 93 10.91 18.50 9.68
CA ASP A 93 10.67 19.44 8.59
C ASP A 93 9.50 19.00 7.68
N ILE A 94 9.46 17.73 7.26
CA ILE A 94 8.32 17.16 6.51
C ILE A 94 7.01 17.37 7.27
N ALA A 95 7.00 17.10 8.58
CA ALA A 95 5.81 17.23 9.42
C ALA A 95 5.32 18.68 9.48
N ASN A 96 6.24 19.63 9.69
CA ASN A 96 5.96 21.07 9.71
C ASN A 96 5.44 21.57 8.36
N ARG A 97 6.06 21.19 7.25
CA ARG A 97 5.61 21.58 5.90
C ARG A 97 4.24 20.99 5.55
N ALA A 98 4.02 19.71 5.84
CA ALA A 98 2.76 19.02 5.53
C ALA A 98 1.55 19.58 6.32
N TRP A 99 1.74 20.06 7.55
CA TRP A 99 0.65 20.55 8.40
C TRP A 99 0.25 22.01 8.18
N ARG A 100 0.99 22.81 7.40
CA ARG A 100 0.70 24.25 7.17
C ARG A 100 -0.74 24.52 6.74
N GLY A 101 -1.30 23.67 5.86
CA GLY A 101 -2.69 23.80 5.40
C GLY A 101 -3.73 23.50 6.49
N ILE A 102 -3.43 22.53 7.37
CA ILE A 102 -4.30 22.18 8.51
C ILE A 102 -4.24 23.28 9.57
N TYR A 103 -3.05 23.82 9.86
CA TYR A 103 -2.90 24.93 10.82
C TYR A 103 -3.56 26.22 10.36
N ARG A 104 -3.50 26.58 9.07
CA ARG A 104 -4.28 27.71 8.53
C ARG A 104 -5.78 27.54 8.83
N MET A 105 -6.33 26.38 8.52
CA MET A 105 -7.73 26.06 8.79
C MET A 105 -8.05 26.04 10.30
N PHE A 106 -7.15 25.51 11.15
CA PHE A 106 -7.34 25.57 12.60
C PHE A 106 -7.39 27.02 13.12
N ARG A 107 -6.55 27.93 12.60
CA ARG A 107 -6.62 29.36 12.94
C ARG A 107 -7.95 29.98 12.49
N GLU A 108 -8.44 29.63 11.30
CA GLU A 108 -9.75 30.05 10.78
C GLU A 108 -10.93 29.54 11.63
N ILE A 109 -10.87 28.31 12.17
CA ILE A 109 -11.95 27.69 12.97
C ILE A 109 -11.92 28.12 14.44
N TYR A 110 -10.74 28.17 15.06
CA TYR A 110 -10.57 28.43 16.49
C TYR A 110 -10.46 29.92 16.82
N GLY A 111 -10.08 30.76 15.85
CA GLY A 111 -9.62 32.13 16.11
C GLY A 111 -8.23 32.15 16.75
N ASP A 112 -7.57 33.31 16.69
CA ASP A 112 -6.15 33.43 17.07
C ASP A 112 -5.88 33.04 18.54
N GLU A 113 -6.72 33.48 19.49
CA GLU A 113 -6.52 33.23 20.93
C GLU A 113 -6.47 31.72 21.27
N LEU A 114 -7.43 30.93 20.78
CA LEU A 114 -7.44 29.50 21.02
C LEU A 114 -6.40 28.77 20.16
N PHE A 115 -6.17 29.22 18.93
CA PHE A 115 -5.15 28.64 18.06
C PHE A 115 -3.74 28.74 18.66
N GLU A 116 -3.36 29.90 19.20
CA GLU A 116 -2.03 30.13 19.77
C GLU A 116 -1.80 29.35 21.08
N LEU A 117 -2.86 29.05 21.84
CA LEU A 117 -2.80 28.14 22.99
C LEU A 117 -2.60 26.67 22.58
N LEU A 118 -3.20 26.24 21.47
CA LEU A 118 -3.10 24.86 20.95
C LEU A 118 -1.85 24.63 20.09
N VAL A 119 -1.34 25.67 19.44
CA VAL A 119 -0.23 25.65 18.49
C VAL A 119 0.70 26.85 18.74
N PRO A 120 1.59 26.78 19.76
CA PRO A 120 2.41 27.92 20.19
C PRO A 120 3.36 28.49 19.13
N ASP A 121 3.80 27.65 18.19
CA ASP A 121 4.49 28.09 16.97
C ASP A 121 4.07 27.19 15.79
N GLU A 122 3.23 27.71 14.90
CA GLU A 122 2.74 26.98 13.71
C GLU A 122 3.85 26.49 12.77
N ARG A 123 5.07 27.04 12.87
CA ARG A 123 6.22 26.65 12.03
C ARG A 123 6.95 25.42 12.55
N THR A 124 6.86 25.12 13.85
CA THR A 124 7.65 24.07 14.52
C THR A 124 6.82 23.07 15.29
N SER A 125 5.63 23.44 15.80
CA SER A 125 4.82 22.65 16.76
C SER A 125 4.51 21.23 16.29
N LYS A 126 4.42 20.98 14.97
CA LYS A 126 4.19 19.62 14.47
C LYS A 126 5.45 18.77 14.50
N GLY A 127 6.59 19.35 14.12
CA GLY A 127 7.91 18.74 14.28
C GLY A 127 8.22 18.46 15.75
N GLU A 128 7.89 19.39 16.65
CA GLU A 128 8.01 19.18 18.11
C GLU A 128 7.21 17.95 18.59
N GLN A 129 5.96 17.79 18.13
CA GLN A 129 5.15 16.61 18.43
C GLN A 129 5.73 15.30 17.86
N VAL A 130 6.36 15.36 16.69
CA VAL A 130 7.05 14.21 16.08
C VAL A 130 8.30 13.87 16.87
N ARG A 131 9.16 14.85 17.21
CA ARG A 131 10.35 14.63 18.04
C ARG A 131 9.98 14.00 19.37
N ALA A 132 9.01 14.57 20.09
CA ALA A 132 8.59 14.06 21.38
C ALA A 132 8.03 12.63 21.33
N HIS A 133 7.52 12.17 20.17
CA HIS A 133 7.22 10.75 19.97
C HIS A 133 8.49 9.92 19.70
N CYS A 134 9.38 10.38 18.81
CA CYS A 134 10.64 9.70 18.47
C CYS A 134 11.59 9.55 19.67
N GLU A 135 11.63 10.52 20.58
CA GLU A 135 12.42 10.48 21.82
C GLU A 135 11.91 9.43 22.83
N ARG A 136 10.59 9.16 22.84
CA ARG A 136 9.96 8.21 23.77
C ARG A 136 9.83 6.80 23.20
N HIS A 137 9.59 6.70 21.89
CA HIS A 137 9.26 5.45 21.18
C HIS A 137 9.94 5.39 19.79
N PRO A 138 11.28 5.43 19.71
CA PRO A 138 11.99 5.36 18.43
C PRO A 138 11.69 4.07 17.65
N GLU A 139 11.35 2.98 18.35
CA GLU A 139 10.94 1.69 17.80
C GLU A 139 9.57 1.70 17.12
N TRP A 140 8.76 2.74 17.36
CA TRP A 140 7.43 2.91 16.76
C TRP A 140 7.37 4.06 15.75
N VAL A 141 8.44 4.21 14.96
CA VAL A 141 8.54 5.17 13.86
C VAL A 141 9.17 4.49 12.64
N PHE A 142 8.51 4.59 11.49
CA PHE A 142 9.07 4.21 10.20
C PHE A 142 9.22 5.42 9.30
N VAL A 143 10.25 5.39 8.44
CA VAL A 143 10.47 6.36 7.37
C VAL A 143 10.35 5.67 6.01
N CYS A 144 9.88 6.40 5.00
CA CYS A 144 9.82 5.96 3.62
C CYS A 144 10.94 6.67 2.84
N GLU A 145 11.80 5.91 2.19
CA GLU A 145 12.90 6.42 1.36
C GLU A 145 12.66 6.14 -0.13
N GLU A 146 13.06 7.10 -0.96
CA GLU A 146 13.23 6.97 -2.41
C GLU A 146 14.63 7.50 -2.75
N GLU A 147 15.43 6.74 -3.50
CA GLU A 147 16.73 7.17 -4.05
C GLU A 147 17.67 7.82 -2.98
N GLY A 148 17.59 7.34 -1.72
CA GLY A 148 18.38 7.84 -0.59
C GLY A 148 17.81 9.09 0.12
N ARG A 149 16.65 9.61 -0.31
CA ARG A 149 15.93 10.72 0.34
C ARG A 149 14.72 10.19 1.10
N ILE A 150 14.53 10.65 2.34
CA ILE A 150 13.27 10.43 3.07
C ILE A 150 12.16 11.26 2.41
N VAL A 151 11.09 10.58 1.98
CA VAL A 151 9.90 11.15 1.31
C VAL A 151 8.63 11.02 2.14
N GLY A 152 8.71 10.44 3.34
CA GLY A 152 7.60 10.39 4.29
C GLY A 152 7.96 9.67 5.59
N PHE A 153 7.09 9.80 6.58
CA PHE A 153 7.21 9.07 7.84
C PHE A 153 5.83 8.67 8.39
N VAL A 154 5.84 7.67 9.27
CA VAL A 154 4.68 7.25 10.07
C VAL A 154 5.12 6.88 11.48
N THR A 155 4.48 7.50 12.46
CA THR A 155 4.56 7.11 13.88
C THR A 155 3.37 6.20 14.21
N PHE A 156 3.55 5.30 15.17
CA PHE A 156 2.47 4.44 15.67
C PHE A 156 2.64 4.10 17.15
N ARG A 157 1.70 3.34 17.73
CA ARG A 157 1.76 2.76 19.08
C ARG A 157 1.10 1.39 19.11
N LEU A 158 1.47 0.55 20.08
CA LEU A 158 0.81 -0.74 20.33
C LEU A 158 0.14 -0.74 21.71
N ASP A 159 -1.16 -1.03 21.75
CA ASP A 159 -1.90 -1.39 22.96
C ASP A 159 -1.99 -2.94 23.00
N PHE A 160 -1.14 -3.56 23.83
CA PHE A 160 -1.03 -5.03 23.91
C PHE A 160 -2.22 -5.68 24.63
N ASP A 161 -2.85 -4.97 25.58
CA ASP A 161 -3.99 -5.48 26.35
C ASP A 161 -5.24 -5.55 25.47
N ARG A 162 -5.50 -4.48 24.69
CA ARG A 162 -6.62 -4.42 23.74
C ARG A 162 -6.29 -5.03 22.38
N LYS A 163 -5.01 -5.27 22.09
CA LYS A 163 -4.49 -5.72 20.79
C LYS A 163 -4.84 -4.75 19.66
N ILE A 164 -4.64 -3.45 19.90
CA ILE A 164 -4.89 -2.38 18.94
C ILE A 164 -3.57 -1.69 18.59
N GLY A 165 -3.22 -1.68 17.31
CA GLY A 165 -2.15 -0.82 16.79
C GLY A 165 -2.73 0.52 16.34
N GLU A 166 -2.19 1.63 16.80
CA GLU A 166 -2.68 2.98 16.46
C GLU A 166 -1.65 3.75 15.63
N ILE A 167 -2.04 4.21 14.43
CA ILE A 167 -1.27 5.15 13.62
C ILE A 167 -1.41 6.55 14.22
N GLY A 168 -0.27 7.21 14.47
CA GLY A 168 -0.19 8.58 14.96
C GLY A 168 0.11 9.59 13.85
N ASN A 169 0.96 10.58 14.16
CA ASN A 169 1.48 11.53 13.18
C ASN A 169 2.12 10.79 12.00
N ASN A 170 1.66 11.09 10.79
CA ASN A 170 2.19 10.56 9.54
C ASN A 170 2.08 11.62 8.45
N ALA A 171 3.04 11.67 7.54
CA ALA A 171 3.05 12.60 6.42
C ALA A 171 3.90 12.06 5.26
N ARG A 172 3.52 12.42 4.03
CA ARG A 172 4.44 12.46 2.89
C ARG A 172 5.09 13.83 2.83
N ASP A 173 6.30 13.90 2.29
CA ASP A 173 6.90 15.16 1.87
C ASP A 173 5.96 15.83 0.85
N PRO A 174 5.46 17.06 1.12
CA PRO A 174 4.56 17.75 0.20
C PRO A 174 5.22 18.07 -1.14
N ASP A 175 6.55 18.20 -1.17
CA ASP A 175 7.36 18.51 -2.36
C ASP A 175 7.82 17.24 -3.10
N CYS A 176 7.24 16.08 -2.78
CA CYS A 176 7.51 14.80 -3.44
C CYS A 176 6.31 14.31 -4.27
N ASP A 177 6.40 14.35 -5.59
CA ASP A 177 5.31 13.98 -6.51
C ASP A 177 4.97 12.47 -6.57
N LEU A 178 5.71 11.63 -5.83
CA LEU A 178 5.45 10.19 -5.81
C LEU A 178 4.08 9.87 -5.20
N LYS A 179 3.40 8.91 -5.84
CA LYS A 179 2.08 8.43 -5.44
C LYS A 179 2.25 7.11 -4.68
N GLY A 180 1.40 6.87 -3.70
CA GLY A 180 1.40 5.61 -2.95
C GLY A 180 2.29 5.57 -1.70
N ILE A 181 3.13 6.59 -1.43
CA ILE A 181 3.96 6.69 -0.20
C ILE A 181 3.15 6.30 1.05
N GLY A 182 1.98 6.90 1.25
CA GLY A 182 1.10 6.60 2.39
C GLY A 182 0.68 5.13 2.45
N GLN A 183 0.30 4.54 1.31
CA GLN A 183 -0.12 3.14 1.22
C GLN A 183 1.04 2.17 1.56
N GLN A 184 2.27 2.52 1.19
CA GLN A 184 3.46 1.73 1.53
C GLN A 184 3.78 1.81 3.03
N MET A 185 3.78 3.02 3.59
CA MET A 185 3.96 3.25 5.03
C MET A 185 2.91 2.48 5.85
N TYR A 186 1.62 2.58 5.47
CA TYR A 186 0.56 1.86 6.17
C TYR A 186 0.69 0.34 6.01
N LYS A 187 1.08 -0.18 4.83
CA LYS A 187 1.35 -1.61 4.66
C LYS A 187 2.44 -2.09 5.63
N ALA A 188 3.57 -1.39 5.72
CA ALA A 188 4.66 -1.76 6.62
C ALA A 188 4.22 -1.74 8.10
N VAL A 189 3.47 -0.71 8.51
CA VAL A 189 2.90 -0.62 9.86
C VAL A 189 1.91 -1.75 10.14
N PHE A 190 1.05 -2.12 9.19
CA PHE A 190 0.12 -3.24 9.38
C PHE A 190 0.83 -4.59 9.46
N ASP A 191 1.90 -4.79 8.68
CA ASP A 191 2.71 -6.01 8.78
C ASP A 191 3.45 -6.08 10.13
N TYR A 192 3.91 -4.95 10.66
CA TYR A 192 4.42 -4.84 12.03
C TYR A 192 3.34 -5.11 13.08
N PHE A 193 2.14 -4.54 12.95
CA PHE A 193 1.00 -4.77 13.85
C PHE A 193 0.62 -6.25 13.92
N ARG A 194 0.51 -6.94 12.76
CA ARG A 194 0.26 -8.38 12.68
C ARG A 194 1.35 -9.19 13.37
N LYS A 195 2.63 -8.85 13.12
CA LYS A 195 3.78 -9.52 13.74
C LYS A 195 3.76 -9.42 15.28
N HIS A 196 3.21 -8.35 15.83
CA HIS A 196 3.09 -8.13 17.27
C HIS A 196 1.70 -8.49 17.85
N GLY A 197 0.88 -9.25 17.10
CA GLY A 197 -0.37 -9.83 17.61
C GLY A 197 -1.54 -8.85 17.74
N MET A 198 -1.47 -7.68 17.11
CA MET A 198 -2.61 -6.76 17.05
C MET A 198 -3.74 -7.34 16.20
N LEU A 199 -4.98 -7.17 16.66
CA LEU A 199 -6.19 -7.61 15.97
C LEU A 199 -6.83 -6.49 15.14
N TYR A 200 -6.69 -5.24 15.59
CA TYR A 200 -7.26 -4.06 14.92
C TYR A 200 -6.20 -2.97 14.71
N ALA A 201 -6.36 -2.22 13.63
CA ALA A 201 -5.66 -0.96 13.40
C ALA A 201 -6.60 0.22 13.70
N LYS A 202 -6.07 1.28 14.31
CA LYS A 202 -6.75 2.55 14.59
C LYS A 202 -5.99 3.71 13.95
N VAL A 203 -6.70 4.75 13.55
CA VAL A 203 -6.14 6.07 13.22
C VAL A 203 -7.18 7.14 13.53
N PHE A 204 -6.74 8.31 13.99
CA PHE A 204 -7.60 9.47 14.20
C PHE A 204 -7.34 10.54 13.15
N THR A 205 -8.38 11.26 12.71
CA THR A 205 -8.28 12.34 11.72
C THR A 205 -9.52 13.22 11.78
N GLY A 206 -9.36 14.52 11.49
CA GLY A 206 -10.49 15.46 11.43
C GLY A 206 -11.47 15.13 10.30
N LEU A 207 -12.71 15.61 10.42
CA LEU A 207 -13.77 15.49 9.41
C LEU A 207 -13.82 16.68 8.43
N ASP A 208 -12.99 17.69 8.66
CA ASP A 208 -12.85 18.92 7.87
C ASP A 208 -12.29 18.70 6.44
N TYR A 209 -12.14 19.78 5.66
CA TYR A 209 -11.65 19.71 4.29
C TYR A 209 -10.13 19.45 4.20
N ALA A 210 -9.33 19.94 5.15
CA ALA A 210 -7.87 19.82 5.13
C ALA A 210 -7.43 18.36 5.37
N HIS A 211 -8.18 17.61 6.19
CA HIS A 211 -7.98 16.19 6.44
C HIS A 211 -8.61 15.26 5.38
N ALA A 212 -9.37 15.77 4.41
CA ALA A 212 -10.00 14.94 3.38
C ALA A 212 -9.00 14.08 2.56
N PRO A 213 -7.76 14.53 2.24
CA PRO A 213 -6.75 13.67 1.63
C PRO A 213 -6.30 12.51 2.54
N ALA A 214 -6.21 12.73 3.85
CA ALA A 214 -5.85 11.71 4.83
C ALA A 214 -6.95 10.65 4.96
N ARG A 215 -8.22 11.07 5.09
CA ARG A 215 -9.38 10.15 5.10
C ARG A 215 -9.37 9.21 3.89
N ARG A 216 -9.23 9.76 2.67
CA ARG A 216 -9.11 8.96 1.43
C ARG A 216 -7.90 8.02 1.42
N ALA A 217 -6.80 8.37 2.10
CA ALA A 217 -5.61 7.52 2.18
C ALA A 217 -5.83 6.33 3.13
N TYR A 218 -6.54 6.54 4.25
CA TYR A 218 -6.93 5.51 5.21
C TYR A 218 -8.01 4.57 4.65
N GLU A 219 -9.06 5.12 4.02
CA GLU A 219 -10.11 4.33 3.36
C GLU A 219 -9.51 3.37 2.31
N ARG A 220 -8.59 3.86 1.47
CA ARG A 220 -7.83 3.03 0.51
C ARG A 220 -6.89 2.00 1.17
N ALA A 221 -6.50 2.21 2.42
CA ALA A 221 -5.69 1.25 3.18
C ALA A 221 -6.54 0.16 3.86
N GLY A 222 -7.87 0.23 3.77
CA GLY A 222 -8.80 -0.74 4.34
C GLY A 222 -9.48 -0.32 5.64
N PHE A 223 -9.28 0.92 6.11
CA PHE A 223 -10.06 1.45 7.24
C PHE A 223 -11.51 1.67 6.82
N ASN A 224 -12.41 0.75 7.21
CA ASN A 224 -13.83 0.73 6.82
C ASN A 224 -14.80 0.78 8.01
N ILE A 225 -14.32 0.67 9.25
CA ILE A 225 -15.10 0.90 10.48
C ILE A 225 -14.73 2.30 10.98
N ARG A 226 -15.73 3.17 11.18
CA ARG A 226 -15.50 4.54 11.67
C ARG A 226 -16.47 4.93 12.76
N HIS A 227 -16.01 5.80 13.66
CA HIS A 227 -16.79 6.51 14.66
C HIS A 227 -16.47 8.00 14.52
N GLU A 228 -17.50 8.84 14.46
CA GLU A 228 -17.35 10.28 14.22
C GLU A 228 -17.35 11.02 15.56
N CYS A 229 -16.36 11.88 15.77
CA CYS A 229 -16.17 12.64 17.01
C CYS A 229 -16.30 14.14 16.75
N VAL A 230 -16.79 14.86 17.75
CA VAL A 230 -16.78 16.34 17.81
C VAL A 230 -15.99 16.79 19.03
N GLU A 231 -15.33 17.93 18.92
CA GLU A 231 -14.56 18.56 19.98
C GLU A 231 -15.14 19.95 20.24
N TYR A 232 -15.45 20.26 21.51
CA TYR A 232 -16.06 21.52 21.92
C TYR A 232 -15.09 22.34 22.77
N PHE A 233 -14.98 23.63 22.44
CA PHE A 233 -14.25 24.61 23.23
C PHE A 233 -15.23 25.67 23.73
N MET A 234 -15.02 26.13 24.97
CA MET A 234 -15.76 27.23 25.58
C MET A 234 -14.78 28.08 26.38
N LYS A 235 -14.85 29.40 26.21
CA LYS A 235 -14.10 30.34 27.05
C LYS A 235 -14.78 30.41 28.43
N LEU A 236 -13.97 30.34 29.49
CA LEU A 236 -14.42 30.48 30.89
C LEU A 236 -14.45 31.95 31.32
#